data_AF-A0AAN7VNX1-F1
#
_entry.id   AF-A0AAN7VNX1-F1
#
_cell.length_a   1.000
_cell.length_b   1.000
_cell.length_c   1.000
_cell.angle_alpha   90.00
_cell.angle_beta   90.00
_cell.angle_gamma   90.00
#
_symmetry.space_group_name_H-M   'P 1'
#
loop_
_entity.id
_entity.type
_entity.pdbx_description
1 polymer ?
#
loop_
_entity_poly.entity_id
_entity_poly.type
_entity_poly.pdbx_seq_one_letter_code
_entity_poly.pdbx_strand_id
1 'polypeptide(L)'
;MSNLPQVVARYRNNFFEIGGFPGVTGCVDGTHIEIKSPGGENAEVFTNRKGYMSLNVQVVAGAHLDILDIVIRWPGSAHDSRIFNSSAVCMRLDRGEYPGILLGDSAYQQTRYVYTPVPNPQTQAEHRYNNAHIRTRNVVERTFGIWKSRFRCLSKYCSAVQPQKHYKNNCSYSSST
;
A
#
# COMPACT_ATOMS: atom_id res chain seq x y z
N MET A 1 -28.00 -8.05 -13.14
CA MET A 1 -26.70 -8.27 -13.83
C MET A 1 -26.06 -6.90 -14.04
N SER A 2 -24.96 -6.59 -13.35
CA SER A 2 -24.25 -5.32 -13.53
C SER A 2 -23.66 -5.24 -14.93
N ASN A 3 -23.91 -4.15 -15.65
CA ASN A 3 -23.33 -3.92 -16.98
C ASN A 3 -21.84 -3.59 -16.83
N LEU A 4 -21.00 -4.63 -16.78
CA LEU A 4 -19.56 -4.55 -16.58
C LEU A 4 -18.87 -3.53 -17.52
N PRO A 5 -19.19 -3.46 -18.83
CA PRO A 5 -18.71 -2.40 -19.72
C PRO A 5 -18.98 -0.97 -19.23
N GLN A 6 -20.21 -0.68 -18.77
CA GLN A 6 -20.57 0.65 -18.27
C GLN A 6 -19.82 0.99 -16.97
N VAL A 7 -19.69 0.00 -16.08
CA VAL A 7 -18.95 0.18 -14.82
C VAL A 7 -17.48 0.50 -15.08
N VAL A 8 -16.83 -0.24 -15.98
CA VAL A 8 -15.43 -0.02 -16.36
C VAL A 8 -15.25 1.35 -17.02
N ALA A 9 -16.14 1.73 -17.93
CA ALA A 9 -16.11 3.05 -18.57
C ALA A 9 -16.19 4.18 -17.54
N ARG A 10 -17.05 4.02 -16.51
CA ARG A 10 -17.15 4.98 -15.40
C ARG A 10 -15.84 5.10 -14.64
N TYR A 11 -15.18 3.99 -14.29
CA TYR A 11 -13.88 4.05 -13.61
C TYR A 11 -12.83 4.78 -14.45
N ARG A 12 -12.75 4.49 -15.75
CA ARG A 12 -11.82 5.16 -16.67
C ARG A 12 -12.05 6.66 -16.74
N ASN A 13 -13.29 7.09 -16.84
CA ASN A 13 -13.63 8.51 -16.89
C ASN A 13 -13.28 9.21 -15.57
N ASN A 14 -13.62 8.61 -14.42
CA ASN A 14 -13.30 9.18 -13.12
C ASN A 14 -11.79 9.37 -12.92
N PHE A 15 -10.96 8.42 -13.35
CA PHE A 15 -9.50 8.57 -13.28
C PHE A 15 -8.97 9.57 -14.30
N PHE A 16 -9.55 9.61 -15.50
CA PHE A 16 -9.16 10.57 -16.53
C PHE A 16 -9.39 12.01 -16.07
N GLU A 17 -10.49 12.29 -15.36
CA GLU A 17 -10.78 13.61 -14.78
C GLU A 17 -9.76 14.03 -13.70
N ILE A 18 -9.10 13.09 -13.03
CA ILE A 18 -8.11 13.39 -11.97
C ILE A 18 -6.78 13.87 -12.57
N GLY A 19 -6.24 13.13 -13.53
CA GLY A 19 -4.86 13.35 -13.99
C GLY A 19 -4.65 13.28 -15.50
N GLY A 20 -5.71 13.11 -16.29
CA GLY A 20 -5.65 13.03 -17.75
C GLY A 20 -5.03 11.73 -18.28
N PHE A 21 -4.88 10.71 -17.44
CA PHE A 21 -4.31 9.43 -17.84
C PHE A 21 -5.39 8.48 -18.36
N PRO A 22 -5.38 8.10 -19.64
CA PRO A 22 -6.45 7.30 -20.24
C PRO A 22 -6.41 5.84 -19.78
N GLY A 23 -7.59 5.22 -19.64
CA GLY A 23 -7.72 3.77 -19.43
C GLY A 23 -7.45 3.26 -18.01
N VAL A 24 -7.14 4.15 -17.07
CA VAL A 24 -6.88 3.79 -15.67
C VAL A 24 -8.17 3.33 -14.98
N THR A 25 -8.09 2.24 -14.25
CA THR A 25 -9.21 1.67 -13.47
C THR A 25 -8.89 1.52 -11.99
N GLY A 26 -7.64 1.75 -11.60
CA GLY A 26 -7.19 1.72 -10.21
C GLY A 26 -5.76 2.23 -10.07
N CYS A 27 -5.35 2.55 -8.84
CA CYS A 27 -3.95 2.81 -8.49
C CYS A 27 -3.52 1.82 -7.41
N VAL A 28 -2.39 1.16 -7.59
CA VAL A 28 -1.86 0.16 -6.67
C VAL A 28 -0.66 0.70 -5.93
N ASP A 29 -0.63 0.50 -4.62
CA ASP A 29 0.51 0.88 -3.80
C ASP A 29 0.63 0.00 -2.54
N GLY A 30 1.84 -0.07 -2.01
CA GLY A 30 2.17 -0.78 -0.78
C GLY A 30 2.15 0.16 0.42
N THR A 31 1.78 -0.35 1.59
CA THR A 31 1.89 0.38 2.85
C THR A 31 2.28 -0.55 3.99
N HIS A 32 3.19 -0.10 4.84
CA HIS A 32 3.60 -0.85 6.01
C HIS A 32 2.72 -0.52 7.22
N ILE A 33 2.18 -1.57 7.85
CA ILE A 33 1.50 -1.52 9.13
C ILE A 33 2.44 -2.10 10.18
N GLU A 34 2.83 -1.29 11.16
CA GLU A 34 3.74 -1.71 12.22
C GLU A 34 3.10 -2.81 13.08
N ILE A 35 3.90 -3.82 13.42
CA ILE A 35 3.49 -4.89 14.33
C ILE A 35 4.51 -5.04 15.44
N LYS A 36 4.05 -5.58 16.58
CA LYS A 36 4.98 -6.10 17.59
C LYS A 36 5.70 -7.30 17.01
N SER A 37 6.91 -7.55 17.52
CA SER A 37 7.65 -8.76 17.14
C SER A 37 6.78 -9.99 17.35
N PRO A 38 6.56 -10.81 16.30
CA PRO A 38 5.85 -12.08 16.46
C PRO A 38 6.65 -13.09 17.30
N GLY A 39 7.93 -12.81 17.57
CA GLY A 39 8.84 -13.73 18.25
C GLY A 39 9.26 -14.89 17.34
N GLY A 40 10.20 -15.71 17.84
CA GLY A 40 10.71 -16.88 17.12
C GLY A 40 11.75 -16.58 16.05
N GLU A 41 12.28 -17.65 15.44
CA GLU A 41 13.41 -17.61 14.49
C GLU A 41 13.13 -16.78 13.23
N ASN A 42 11.86 -16.59 12.88
CA ASN A 42 11.44 -15.88 11.67
C ASN A 42 11.05 -14.41 11.91
N ALA A 43 11.26 -13.85 13.10
CA ALA A 43 10.84 -12.47 13.38
C ALA A 43 11.51 -11.44 12.44
N GLU A 44 12.74 -11.71 12.00
CA GLU A 44 13.50 -10.83 11.09
C GLU A 44 12.83 -10.63 9.73
N VAL A 45 12.05 -11.60 9.24
CA VAL A 45 11.39 -11.46 7.93
C VAL A 45 10.32 -10.36 7.95
N PHE A 46 9.82 -9.97 9.13
CA PHE A 46 8.88 -8.86 9.27
C PHE A 46 9.57 -7.50 9.29
N THR A 47 10.89 -7.45 9.41
CA THR A 47 11.65 -6.21 9.37
C THR A 47 11.64 -5.63 7.96
N ASN A 48 11.11 -4.42 7.81
CA ASN A 48 11.14 -3.71 6.54
C ASN A 48 12.46 -2.99 6.31
N ARG A 49 12.61 -2.38 5.13
CA ARG A 49 13.81 -1.60 4.74
C ARG A 49 14.12 -0.40 5.66
N LYS A 50 13.16 0.03 6.50
CA LYS A 50 13.31 1.12 7.47
C LYS A 50 13.65 0.61 8.88
N GLY A 51 13.91 -0.68 9.05
CA GLY A 51 14.42 -1.27 10.29
C GLY A 51 13.39 -1.55 11.38
N TYR A 52 12.09 -1.46 11.08
CA TYR A 52 11.02 -1.83 12.03
C TYR A 52 10.17 -2.99 11.50
N MET A 53 9.58 -3.75 12.41
CA MET A 53 8.73 -4.90 12.07
C MET A 53 7.36 -4.43 11.59
N SER A 54 6.90 -4.99 10.47
CA SER A 54 5.65 -4.60 9.85
C SER A 54 5.04 -5.73 9.01
N LEU A 55 3.74 -5.61 8.74
CA LEU A 55 3.10 -6.27 7.62
C LEU A 55 3.15 -5.33 6.41
N ASN A 56 3.51 -5.88 5.26
CA ASN A 56 3.37 -5.16 3.99
C ASN A 56 1.95 -5.41 3.45
N VAL A 57 1.20 -4.31 3.31
CA VAL A 57 -0.19 -4.30 2.88
C VAL A 57 -0.28 -3.62 1.51
N GLN A 58 -0.69 -4.37 0.50
CA GLN A 58 -0.99 -3.81 -0.82
C GLN A 58 -2.46 -3.40 -0.89
N VAL A 59 -2.72 -2.24 -1.49
CA VAL A 59 -4.07 -1.75 -1.74
C VAL A 59 -4.20 -1.30 -3.19
N VAL A 60 -5.33 -1.63 -3.81
CA VAL A 60 -5.78 -0.99 -5.04
C VAL A 60 -6.85 0.04 -4.66
N ALA A 61 -6.56 1.31 -4.90
CA ALA A 61 -7.48 2.42 -4.67
C ALA A 61 -8.24 2.79 -5.96
N GLY A 62 -9.51 3.15 -5.79
CA GLY A 62 -10.36 3.74 -6.81
C GLY A 62 -10.25 5.27 -6.84
N ALA A 63 -10.87 5.87 -7.86
CA ALA A 63 -10.82 7.31 -8.11
C ALA A 63 -11.43 8.15 -6.97
N HIS A 64 -12.35 7.58 -6.18
CA HIS A 64 -13.08 8.27 -5.12
C HIS A 64 -12.52 7.97 -3.72
N LEU A 65 -11.25 7.55 -3.65
CA LEU A 65 -10.57 7.15 -2.41
C LEU A 65 -11.17 5.88 -1.76
N ASP A 66 -11.85 5.08 -2.57
CA ASP A 66 -12.39 3.77 -2.22
C ASP A 66 -11.31 2.67 -2.33
N ILE A 67 -11.37 1.66 -1.46
CA ILE A 67 -10.50 0.49 -1.52
C ILE A 67 -11.18 -0.57 -2.38
N LEU A 68 -10.59 -0.87 -3.54
CA LEU A 68 -11.09 -1.85 -4.51
C LEU A 68 -10.58 -3.26 -4.23
N ASP A 69 -9.34 -3.39 -3.78
CA ASP A 69 -8.69 -4.64 -3.39
C ASP A 69 -7.68 -4.38 -2.28
N ILE A 70 -7.48 -5.37 -1.41
CA ILE A 70 -6.54 -5.30 -0.29
C ILE A 70 -5.91 -6.67 -0.02
N VAL A 71 -4.58 -6.68 0.16
CA VAL A 71 -3.79 -7.87 0.48
C VAL A 71 -2.94 -7.62 1.73
N ILE A 72 -3.22 -8.35 2.82
CA ILE A 72 -2.63 -8.13 4.16
C ILE A 72 -1.77 -9.31 4.68
N ARG A 73 -1.31 -10.20 3.81
CA ARG A 73 -0.70 -11.49 4.21
C ARG A 73 0.84 -11.53 4.19
N TRP A 74 1.52 -10.42 3.90
CA TRP A 74 2.94 -10.43 3.61
C TRP A 74 3.79 -9.81 4.70
N PRO A 75 4.96 -10.39 5.01
CA PRO A 75 5.87 -9.84 6.00
C PRO A 75 6.54 -8.56 5.45
N GLY A 76 7.02 -7.70 6.33
CA GLY A 76 7.57 -6.38 5.98
C GLY A 76 8.79 -6.39 5.06
N SER A 77 9.51 -7.51 4.93
CA SER A 77 10.60 -7.67 3.96
C SER A 77 10.11 -7.96 2.53
N ALA A 78 8.84 -8.33 2.35
CA ALA A 78 8.31 -8.69 1.05
C ALA A 78 8.24 -7.48 0.10
N HIS A 79 8.69 -7.69 -1.13
CA HIS A 79 8.63 -6.69 -2.20
C HIS A 79 7.22 -6.56 -2.77
N ASP A 80 6.79 -5.32 -3.08
CA ASP A 80 5.45 -5.03 -3.59
C ASP A 80 5.12 -5.80 -4.87
N SER A 81 6.07 -5.89 -5.81
CA SER A 81 5.93 -6.74 -7.02
C SER A 81 5.57 -8.19 -6.69
N ARG A 82 6.17 -8.78 -5.64
CA ARG A 82 5.90 -10.17 -5.25
C ARG A 82 4.49 -10.32 -4.68
N ILE A 83 4.04 -9.33 -3.92
CA ILE A 83 2.69 -9.28 -3.34
C ILE A 83 1.67 -9.20 -4.47
N PHE A 84 1.91 -8.31 -5.43
CA PHE A 84 1.05 -8.14 -6.60
C PHE A 84 0.94 -9.41 -7.44
N ASN A 85 2.06 -10.03 -7.81
CA ASN A 85 2.07 -11.25 -8.62
C ASN A 85 1.34 -12.43 -7.93
N SER A 86 1.23 -12.39 -6.60
CA SER A 86 0.54 -13.40 -5.79
C SER A 86 -0.88 -12.97 -5.37
N SER A 87 -1.42 -11.91 -5.97
CA SER A 87 -2.72 -11.34 -5.63
C SER A 87 -3.83 -11.86 -6.55
N ALA A 88 -5.06 -11.87 -6.03
CA ALA A 88 -6.23 -12.22 -6.84
C ALA A 88 -6.46 -11.18 -7.96
N VAL A 89 -6.14 -9.90 -7.70
CA VAL A 89 -6.27 -8.86 -8.73
C VAL A 89 -5.36 -9.11 -9.93
N CYS A 90 -4.10 -9.54 -9.72
CA CYS A 90 -3.20 -9.91 -10.82
C CYS A 90 -3.78 -11.07 -11.66
N MET A 91 -4.25 -12.13 -11.01
CA MET A 91 -4.87 -13.26 -11.71
C MET A 91 -6.09 -12.85 -12.56
N ARG A 92 -6.91 -11.94 -12.03
CA ARG A 92 -8.13 -11.48 -12.71
C ARG A 92 -7.84 -10.51 -13.85
N LEU A 93 -6.82 -9.66 -13.70
CA LEU A 93 -6.27 -8.85 -14.79
C LEU A 93 -5.70 -9.74 -15.89
N ASP A 94 -4.99 -10.81 -15.54
CA ASP A 94 -4.44 -11.74 -16.51
C ASP A 94 -5.51 -12.43 -17.35
N ARG A 95 -6.62 -12.82 -16.70
CA ARG A 95 -7.81 -13.41 -17.34
C ARG A 95 -8.69 -12.43 -18.10
N GLY A 96 -8.40 -11.12 -18.04
CA GLY A 96 -9.20 -10.09 -18.68
C GLY A 96 -10.55 -9.80 -18.00
N GLU A 97 -10.75 -10.28 -16.77
CA GLU A 97 -11.99 -10.05 -16.01
C GLU A 97 -12.12 -8.58 -15.55
N TYR A 98 -10.99 -7.90 -15.38
CA TYR A 98 -10.91 -6.49 -15.03
C TYR A 98 -10.23 -5.68 -16.14
N PRO A 99 -10.95 -5.30 -17.20
CA PRO A 99 -10.32 -4.62 -18.33
C PRO A 99 -9.92 -3.18 -17.96
N GLY A 100 -8.62 -2.89 -17.92
CA GLY A 100 -8.10 -1.55 -17.65
C GLY A 100 -6.63 -1.54 -17.25
N ILE A 101 -6.16 -0.38 -16.80
CA ILE A 101 -4.78 -0.14 -16.38
C ILE A 101 -4.78 0.18 -14.88
N LEU A 102 -3.85 -0.43 -14.15
CA LEU A 102 -3.45 -0.01 -12.81
C LEU A 102 -2.20 0.86 -12.90
N LEU A 103 -2.17 1.97 -12.16
CA LEU A 103 -0.94 2.75 -11.98
C LEU A 103 -0.22 2.31 -10.70
N GLY A 104 1.03 1.87 -10.82
CA GLY A 104 1.92 1.51 -9.70
C GLY A 104 3.14 2.43 -9.64
N ASP A 105 3.88 2.42 -8.52
CA ASP A 105 5.20 3.05 -8.47
C ASP A 105 6.28 2.18 -9.15
N SER A 106 7.53 2.60 -9.04
CA SER A 106 8.69 1.89 -9.57
C SER A 106 9.02 0.57 -8.84
N ALA A 107 8.35 0.25 -7.72
CA ALA A 107 8.52 -1.02 -7.03
C ALA A 107 7.69 -2.16 -7.67
N TYR A 108 6.78 -1.83 -8.58
CA TYR A 108 6.02 -2.77 -9.40
C TYR A 108 6.73 -3.05 -10.73
N GLN A 109 6.44 -4.23 -11.31
CA GLN A 109 6.88 -4.56 -12.66
C GLN A 109 5.92 -3.97 -13.70
N GLN A 110 6.47 -3.35 -14.75
CA GLN A 110 5.71 -2.90 -15.90
C GLN A 110 5.07 -4.10 -16.63
N THR A 111 3.76 -4.05 -16.87
CA THR A 111 3.02 -5.09 -17.60
C THR A 111 1.96 -4.46 -18.52
N ARG A 112 1.19 -5.30 -19.23
CA ARG A 112 0.06 -4.83 -20.07
C ARG A 112 -1.07 -4.17 -19.27
N TYR A 113 -1.10 -4.34 -17.95
CA TYR A 113 -2.15 -3.83 -17.08
C TYR A 113 -1.63 -3.13 -15.81
N VAL A 114 -0.30 -3.10 -15.57
CA VAL A 114 0.33 -2.26 -14.53
C VAL A 114 1.32 -1.32 -15.19
N TYR A 115 1.07 -0.02 -15.06
CA TYR A 115 1.87 1.03 -15.66
C TYR A 115 2.67 1.76 -14.58
N THR A 116 3.99 1.76 -14.73
CA THR A 116 4.97 2.38 -13.83
C THR A 116 5.53 3.66 -14.45
N PRO A 117 6.08 4.58 -13.64
CA PRO A 117 6.74 5.79 -14.17
C PRO A 117 7.95 5.42 -15.05
N VAL A 118 8.23 6.27 -16.03
CA VAL A 118 9.46 6.16 -16.85
C VAL A 118 10.66 6.63 -16.01
N PRO A 119 11.69 5.80 -15.81
CA PRO A 119 12.90 6.22 -15.13
C PRO A 119 13.69 7.19 -16.01
N ASN A 120 14.21 8.27 -15.42
CA ASN A 120 15.06 9.27 -16.10
C ASN A 120 14.46 9.80 -17.43
N PRO A 121 13.27 10.43 -17.41
CA PRO A 121 12.64 10.95 -18.63
C PRO A 121 13.55 11.95 -19.36
N GLN A 122 13.72 11.78 -20.67
CA GLN A 122 14.56 12.62 -21.54
C GLN A 122 13.71 13.44 -22.52
N THR A 123 12.54 12.93 -22.89
CA THR A 123 11.67 13.55 -23.90
C THR A 123 10.48 14.26 -23.26
N GLN A 124 9.96 15.29 -23.94
CA GLN A 124 8.74 15.98 -23.50
C GLN A 124 7.54 15.02 -23.36
N ALA A 125 7.49 13.96 -24.16
CA ALA A 125 6.45 12.93 -24.08
C ALA A 125 6.55 12.12 -22.78
N GLU A 126 7.75 11.69 -22.39
CA GLU A 126 7.98 10.98 -21.12
C GLU A 126 7.68 11.87 -19.91
N HIS A 127 8.06 13.15 -19.96
CA HIS A 127 7.68 14.10 -18.92
C HIS A 127 6.15 14.27 -18.81
N ARG A 128 5.43 14.37 -19.94
CA ARG A 128 3.96 14.43 -19.93
C ARG A 128 3.34 13.15 -19.35
N TYR A 129 3.86 11.99 -19.73
CA TYR A 129 3.44 10.70 -19.19
C TYR A 129 3.65 10.64 -17.67
N ASN A 130 4.84 10.94 -17.17
CA ASN A 130 5.14 10.92 -15.74
C ASN A 130 4.31 11.94 -14.96
N ASN A 131 4.07 13.15 -15.52
CA ASN A 131 3.22 14.15 -14.90
C ASN A 131 1.77 13.67 -14.75
N ALA A 132 1.21 13.06 -15.80
CA ALA A 132 -0.14 12.47 -15.73
C ALA A 132 -0.18 11.28 -14.78
N HIS A 133 0.86 10.44 -14.78
CA HIS A 133 1.00 9.28 -13.89
C HIS A 133 1.00 9.72 -12.42
N ILE A 134 1.87 10.65 -12.04
CA ILE A 134 1.99 11.18 -10.67
C ILE A 134 0.67 11.78 -10.20
N ARG A 135 0.02 12.62 -11.02
CA ARG A 135 -1.26 13.26 -10.67
C ARG A 135 -2.35 12.23 -10.42
N THR A 136 -2.45 11.23 -11.28
CA THR A 136 -3.47 10.17 -11.18
C THR A 136 -3.18 9.26 -9.98
N ARG A 137 -1.93 8.83 -9.79
CA ARG A 137 -1.51 7.93 -8.71
C ARG A 137 -1.72 8.52 -7.32
N ASN A 138 -1.64 9.85 -7.17
CA ASN A 138 -1.80 10.55 -5.89
C ASN A 138 -3.05 10.11 -5.09
N VAL A 139 -4.12 9.66 -5.76
CA VAL A 139 -5.31 9.09 -5.14
C VAL A 139 -5.03 7.94 -4.16
N VAL A 140 -4.07 7.05 -4.44
CA VAL A 140 -3.73 5.92 -3.54
C VAL A 140 -3.03 6.42 -2.27
N GLU A 141 -2.16 7.42 -2.39
CA GLU A 141 -1.48 8.05 -1.26
C GLU A 141 -2.47 8.81 -0.37
N ARG A 142 -3.42 9.53 -0.98
CA ARG A 142 -4.52 10.20 -0.27
C ARG A 142 -5.43 9.19 0.43
N THR A 143 -5.70 8.05 -0.21
CA THR A 143 -6.47 6.95 0.39
C THR A 143 -5.78 6.43 1.64
N PHE A 144 -4.46 6.20 1.59
CA PHE A 144 -3.69 5.84 2.79
C PHE A 144 -3.71 6.91 3.87
N GLY A 145 -3.62 8.19 3.51
CA GLY A 145 -3.73 9.30 4.45
C GLY A 145 -5.04 9.29 5.22
N ILE A 146 -6.17 9.16 4.51
CA ILE A 146 -7.51 9.05 5.15
C ILE A 146 -7.60 7.79 5.99
N TRP A 147 -7.15 6.66 5.45
CA TRP A 147 -7.28 5.36 6.11
C TRP A 147 -6.51 5.33 7.44
N LYS A 148 -5.26 5.83 7.47
CA LYS A 148 -4.44 5.91 8.68
C LYS A 148 -4.90 6.99 9.66
N SER A 149 -5.54 8.05 9.16
CA SER A 149 -6.14 9.09 10.02
C SER A 149 -7.39 8.56 10.75
N ARG A 150 -8.26 7.83 10.03
CA ARG A 150 -9.48 7.23 10.61
C ARG A 150 -9.15 6.06 11.55
N PHE A 151 -8.22 5.20 11.16
CA PHE A 151 -7.81 4.04 11.94
C PHE A 151 -6.40 4.22 12.46
N ARG A 152 -6.27 4.89 13.61
CA ARG A 152 -4.94 5.20 14.18
C ARG A 152 -4.10 3.97 14.48
N CYS A 153 -4.71 2.79 14.68
CA CYS A 153 -4.00 1.52 14.83
C CYS A 153 -3.16 1.14 13.59
N LEU A 154 -3.44 1.72 12.42
CA LEU A 154 -2.67 1.54 11.19
C LEU A 154 -1.53 2.56 11.05
N SER A 155 -1.44 3.51 11.96
CA SER A 155 -0.41 4.54 12.01
C SER A 155 0.66 4.16 13.03
N LYS A 156 1.92 4.54 12.75
CA LYS A 156 3.08 4.32 13.63
C LYS A 156 2.86 4.82 15.07
N TYR A 157 2.01 5.83 15.24
CA TYR A 157 1.78 6.46 16.54
C TYR A 157 0.94 5.63 17.52
N CYS A 158 0.32 4.51 17.11
CA CYS A 158 -0.40 3.64 18.05
C CYS A 158 0.50 2.61 18.77
N SER A 159 1.75 2.43 18.35
CA SER A 159 2.67 1.43 18.92
C SER A 159 3.31 1.87 20.26
N ALA A 160 3.12 3.11 20.69
CA ALA A 160 3.67 3.64 21.94
C ALA A 160 2.69 3.52 23.12
N VAL A 161 2.28 2.30 23.48
CA VAL A 161 2.02 1.99 24.89
C VAL A 161 3.33 1.42 25.41
N GLN A 162 4.22 2.30 25.90
CA GLN A 162 5.35 1.84 26.69
C GLN A 162 4.81 1.03 27.88
N PRO A 163 5.31 -0.18 28.16
CA PRO A 163 4.99 -0.84 29.41
C PRO A 163 5.40 0.09 30.55
N GLN A 164 4.47 0.39 31.47
CA GLN A 164 4.80 1.09 32.71
C GLN A 164 5.98 0.36 33.35
N LYS A 165 7.08 1.08 33.57
CA LYS A 165 8.21 0.58 34.35
C LYS A 165 7.68 0.22 35.73
N HIS A 166 7.58 -1.07 36.03
CA HIS A 166 7.43 -1.53 37.41
C HIS A 166 8.69 -1.10 38.16
N TYR A 167 8.57 -0.03 38.94
CA TYR A 167 9.57 0.30 39.95
C TYR A 167 9.56 -0.84 40.97
N LYS A 168 10.66 -1.59 41.07
CA LYS A 168 10.91 -2.45 42.21
C LYS A 168 11.17 -1.54 43.42
N ASN A 169 10.17 -1.40 44.28
CA ASN A 169 10.37 -0.84 45.61
C ASN A 169 11.16 -1.87 46.41
N ASN A 170 12.47 -1.65 46.54
CA ASN A 170 13.27 -2.35 47.55
C ASN A 170 12.87 -1.81 48.93
N CYS A 171 11.93 -2.50 49.56
CA CYS A 171 11.65 -2.35 50.97
C CYS A 171 12.49 -3.39 51.71
N SER A 172 13.67 -3.01 52.18
CA SER A 172 14.42 -3.79 53.16
C SER A 172 14.32 -3.08 54.50
N TYR A 173 13.49 -3.65 55.38
CA TYR A 173 13.37 -3.27 56.77
C TYR A 173 14.71 -3.42 57.48
N SER A 174 15.05 -2.40 58.27
CA SER A 174 16.03 -2.48 59.34
C SER A 174 15.54 -3.45 60.42
N SER A 175 16.45 -4.25 60.96
CA SER A 175 16.27 -4.87 62.28
C SER A 175 17.63 -4.97 62.93
N SER A 176 17.85 -4.04 63.86
CA SER A 176 18.93 -4.06 64.84
C SER A 176 18.59 -5.09 65.92
N THR A 177 19.56 -5.95 66.24
CA THR A 177 19.95 -6.35 67.61
C THR A 177 21.30 -7.01 67.53
#